data_AF-A9DFH8-F1
#
_entry.id   AF-A9DFH8-F1
#
_cell.length_a   1.000
_cell.length_b   1.000
_cell.length_c   1.000
_cell.angle_alpha   90.00
_cell.angle_beta   90.00
_cell.angle_gamma   90.00
#
_symmetry.space_group_name_H-M   'P 1'
#
loop_
_entity.id
_entity.type
_entity.pdbx_description
1 polymer ?
#
loop_
_entity_poly.entity_id
_entity_poly.type
_entity_poly.pdbx_seq_one_letter_code
_entity_poly.pdbx_strand_id
1 'polypeptide(L)'
;MLPVREPSGWPVQEGDRIMRALQLLLAVLALGFAGMIVYAIADGSFSQAGSWLISQPWGQVTLADLYFGFVLSALVIWWFERRLAVALFWILPIPFLGNVWTAIWFILRLPLLRERLTRR
;
A
#
# COMPACT_ATOMS: atom_id res chain seq x y z
N MET A 1 15.99 -23.26 -43.55
CA MET A 1 15.45 -22.22 -42.67
C MET A 1 14.92 -22.90 -41.42
N LEU A 2 15.56 -22.70 -40.27
CA LEU A 2 15.04 -23.20 -38.99
C LEU A 2 14.02 -22.19 -38.46
N PRO A 3 12.88 -22.63 -37.90
CA PRO A 3 11.92 -21.71 -37.29
C PRO A 3 12.58 -21.01 -36.11
N VAL A 4 12.59 -19.69 -36.13
CA VAL A 4 12.99 -18.85 -35.00
C VAL A 4 11.98 -19.13 -33.88
N ARG A 5 12.40 -19.83 -32.82
CA ARG A 5 11.61 -19.91 -31.59
C ARG A 5 11.55 -18.49 -31.03
N GLU A 6 10.38 -17.86 -31.10
CA GLU A 6 10.12 -16.67 -30.31
C GLU A 6 10.38 -17.01 -28.84
N PRO A 7 11.09 -16.15 -28.09
CA PRO A 7 11.33 -16.38 -26.67
C PRO A 7 9.97 -16.55 -26.01
N SER A 8 9.79 -17.66 -25.29
CA SER A 8 8.53 -18.01 -24.65
C SER A 8 8.07 -16.84 -23.78
N GLY A 9 7.13 -16.05 -24.29
CA GLY A 9 6.49 -15.00 -23.53
C GLY A 9 5.96 -15.62 -22.24
N TRP A 10 6.26 -14.98 -21.12
CA TRP A 10 5.74 -15.38 -19.82
C TRP A 10 4.25 -15.76 -19.94
N PRO A 11 3.81 -16.93 -19.47
CA PRO A 11 2.42 -17.35 -19.66
C PRO A 11 1.48 -16.31 -19.05
N VAL A 12 0.59 -15.72 -19.85
CA VAL A 12 -0.35 -14.67 -19.39
C VAL A 12 -1.09 -15.10 -18.12
N GLN A 13 -1.47 -16.39 -18.07
CA GLN A 13 -2.14 -17.04 -16.94
C GLN A 13 -1.31 -17.04 -15.64
N GLU A 14 0.01 -17.09 -15.71
CA GLU A 14 0.89 -17.03 -14.54
C GLU A 14 1.02 -15.61 -14.01
N GLY A 15 1.08 -14.62 -14.92
CA GLY A 15 1.09 -13.21 -14.54
C GLY A 15 -0.19 -12.77 -13.82
N ASP A 16 -1.33 -13.31 -14.26
CA ASP A 16 -2.62 -13.01 -13.63
C ASP A 16 -2.79 -13.70 -12.28
N ARG A 17 -2.23 -14.91 -12.11
CA ARG A 17 -2.17 -15.60 -10.81
C ARG A 17 -1.33 -14.83 -9.80
N ILE A 18 -0.14 -14.36 -10.18
CA ILE A 18 0.72 -13.56 -9.32
C ILE A 18 0.04 -12.25 -8.91
N MET A 19 -0.59 -11.56 -9.87
CA MET A 19 -1.34 -10.33 -9.60
C MET A 19 -2.42 -10.54 -8.53
N ARG A 20 -3.24 -11.59 -8.69
CA ARG A 20 -4.29 -11.93 -7.72
C ARG A 20 -3.71 -12.31 -6.36
N ALA A 21 -2.62 -13.07 -6.33
CA ALA A 21 -1.94 -13.42 -5.08
C ALA A 21 -1.45 -12.17 -4.33
N LEU A 22 -0.88 -11.20 -5.04
CA LEU A 22 -0.46 -9.92 -4.45
C LEU A 22 -1.65 -9.11 -3.93
N GLN A 23 -2.75 -9.03 -4.69
CA GLN A 23 -3.97 -8.35 -4.23
C GLN A 23 -4.56 -9.02 -2.98
N LEU A 24 -4.58 -10.35 -2.93
CA LEU A 24 -5.03 -11.11 -1.76
C LEU A 24 -4.12 -10.88 -0.56
N LEU A 25 -2.79 -10.89 -0.75
CA LEU A 25 -1.84 -10.59 0.31
C LEU A 25 -2.07 -9.19 0.87
N LEU A 26 -2.19 -8.17 0.01
CA LEU A 26 -2.48 -6.80 0.43
C LEU A 26 -3.81 -6.71 1.19
N ALA A 27 -4.84 -7.44 0.74
CA ALA A 27 -6.14 -7.46 1.43
C ALA A 27 -6.03 -8.10 2.83
N VAL A 28 -5.31 -9.21 2.96
CA VAL A 28 -5.06 -9.87 4.26
C VAL A 28 -4.28 -8.96 5.20
N LEU A 29 -3.23 -8.29 4.70
CA LEU A 29 -2.46 -7.33 5.50
C LEU A 29 -3.32 -6.14 5.95
N ALA A 30 -4.15 -5.60 5.06
CA ALA A 30 -5.06 -4.49 5.39
C ALA A 30 -6.10 -4.91 6.44
N LEU A 31 -6.69 -6.10 6.31
CA LEU A 31 -7.65 -6.65 7.28
C LEU A 31 -6.99 -6.95 8.62
N GLY A 32 -5.79 -7.54 8.62
CA GLY A 32 -5.02 -7.79 9.83
C GLY A 32 -4.70 -6.49 10.58
N PHE A 33 -4.26 -5.46 9.86
CA PHE A 33 -3.97 -4.16 10.46
C PHE A 33 -5.24 -3.46 10.97
N ALA A 34 -6.35 -3.51 10.22
CA ALA A 34 -7.64 -3.02 10.69
C ALA A 34 -8.10 -3.75 11.97
N GLY A 35 -7.89 -5.07 12.05
CA GLY A 35 -8.15 -5.86 13.25
C GLY A 35 -7.31 -5.41 14.45
N MET A 36 -6.02 -5.11 14.24
CA MET A 36 -5.16 -4.56 15.30
C MET A 36 -5.60 -3.17 15.75
N ILE A 37 -6.11 -2.32 14.85
CA ILE A 37 -6.71 -1.02 15.21
C ILE A 37 -7.94 -1.22 16.08
N VAL A 38 -8.85 -2.13 15.70
CA VAL A 38 -10.05 -2.45 16.49
C VAL A 38 -9.66 -2.95 17.88
N TYR A 39 -8.68 -3.85 17.97
CA TYR A 39 -8.13 -4.33 19.23
C TYR A 39 -7.58 -3.18 20.10
N ALA A 40 -6.76 -2.29 19.51
CA ALA A 40 -6.18 -1.16 20.22
C ALA A 40 -7.23 -0.13 20.68
N ILE A 41 -8.32 0.05 19.93
CA ILE A 41 -9.44 0.91 20.34
C ILE A 41 -10.24 0.27 21.49
N ALA A 42 -10.40 -1.06 21.48
CA ALA A 42 -11.20 -1.78 22.46
C ALA A 42 -10.51 -1.89 23.83
N ASP A 43 -9.19 -2.14 23.84
CA ASP A 43 -8.43 -2.46 25.06
C ASP A 43 -7.36 -1.42 25.41
N GLY A 44 -7.01 -0.54 24.47
CA GLY A 44 -5.93 0.43 24.63
C GLY A 44 -6.38 1.81 25.12
N SER A 45 -5.51 2.48 25.86
CA SER A 45 -5.65 3.90 26.17
C SER A 45 -4.90 4.75 25.14
N PHE A 46 -5.64 5.46 24.28
CA PHE A 46 -5.06 6.31 23.25
C PHE A 46 -4.11 7.39 23.81
N SER A 47 -4.47 8.00 24.95
CA SER A 47 -3.65 9.05 25.57
C SER A 47 -2.34 8.51 26.15
N GLN A 48 -2.37 7.34 26.78
CA GLN A 48 -1.16 6.70 27.31
C GLN A 48 -0.25 6.23 26.17
N ALA A 49 -0.81 5.60 25.14
CA ALA A 49 -0.07 5.19 23.95
C ALA A 49 0.57 6.39 23.24
N GLY A 50 -0.18 7.49 23.07
CA GLY A 50 0.33 8.74 22.50
C GLY A 50 1.47 9.34 23.33
N SER A 51 1.31 9.41 24.66
CA SER A 51 2.35 9.90 25.57
C SER A 51 3.63 9.06 25.48
N TRP A 52 3.50 7.74 25.38
CA TRP A 52 4.65 6.84 25.21
C TRP A 52 5.34 7.08 23.86
N LEU A 53 4.57 7.20 22.78
CA LEU A 53 5.10 7.42 21.43
C LEU A 53 5.94 8.71 21.34
N ILE A 54 5.53 9.79 21.98
CA ILE A 54 6.26 11.08 21.89
C ILE A 54 7.41 11.19 22.89
N SER A 55 7.37 10.46 24.02
CA SER A 55 8.35 10.58 25.10
C SER A 55 9.49 9.56 25.04
N GLN A 56 9.30 8.44 24.35
CA GLN A 56 10.30 7.38 24.25
C GLN A 56 11.01 7.41 22.89
N PRO A 57 12.34 7.22 22.83
CA PRO A 57 13.09 7.25 21.57
C PRO A 57 12.55 6.27 20.52
N TRP A 58 12.23 5.04 20.93
CA TRP A 58 11.63 4.05 20.03
C TRP A 58 10.23 4.46 19.56
N GLY A 59 9.45 5.12 20.41
CA GLY A 59 8.15 5.66 20.02
C GLY A 59 8.26 6.73 18.95
N GLN A 60 9.26 7.62 19.07
CA GLN A 60 9.54 8.65 18.08
C GLN A 60 10.01 8.04 16.75
N VAL A 61 10.84 6.99 16.80
CA VAL A 61 11.24 6.22 15.60
C VAL A 61 10.03 5.57 14.94
N THR A 62 9.11 4.97 15.70
CA THR A 62 7.87 4.40 15.16
C THR A 62 6.98 5.45 14.51
N LEU A 63 6.84 6.64 15.12
CA LEU A 63 6.12 7.76 14.50
C LEU A 63 6.80 8.20 13.21
N ALA A 64 8.12 8.37 13.22
CA ALA A 64 8.89 8.77 12.04
C ALA A 64 8.74 7.75 10.90
N ASP A 65 8.88 6.45 11.19
CA ASP A 65 8.69 5.36 10.24
C ASP A 65 7.29 5.40 9.60
N LEU A 66 6.24 5.55 10.43
CA LEU A 66 4.87 5.65 9.98
C LEU A 66 4.64 6.84 9.03
N TYR A 67 5.03 8.05 9.46
CA TYR A 67 4.78 9.26 8.69
C TYR A 67 5.67 9.36 7.44
N PHE A 68 6.91 8.86 7.49
CA PHE A 68 7.74 8.74 6.28
C PHE A 68 7.14 7.73 5.31
N GLY A 69 6.61 6.60 5.80
CA GLY A 69 5.83 5.67 4.98
C GLY A 69 4.62 6.32 4.30
N PHE A 70 3.90 7.19 5.02
CA PHE A 70 2.77 7.95 4.46
C PHE A 70 3.21 8.92 3.36
N VAL A 71 4.28 9.67 3.58
CA VAL A 71 4.83 10.60 2.58
C VAL A 71 5.31 9.84 1.34
N LEU A 72 6.06 8.75 1.50
CA LEU A 72 6.52 7.92 0.40
C LEU A 72 5.34 7.37 -0.42
N SER A 73 4.31 6.86 0.26
CA SER A 73 3.09 6.39 -0.38
C SER A 73 2.37 7.51 -1.12
N ALA A 74 2.25 8.69 -0.51
CA ALA A 74 1.63 9.86 -1.13
C ALA A 74 2.37 10.32 -2.39
N LEU A 75 3.70 10.30 -2.40
CA LEU A 75 4.51 10.62 -3.57
C LEU A 75 4.28 9.62 -4.71
N VAL A 76 4.19 8.32 -4.41
CA VAL A 76 3.88 7.28 -5.41
C VAL A 76 2.48 7.49 -5.99
N ILE A 77 1.49 7.75 -5.14
CA ILE A 77 0.10 8.01 -5.57
C ILE A 77 0.05 9.26 -6.44
N TRP A 78 0.67 10.35 -6.00
CA TRP A 78 0.73 11.61 -6.74
C TRP A 78 1.34 11.44 -8.13
N TRP A 79 2.46 10.73 -8.20
CA TRP A 79 3.15 10.46 -9.46
C TRP A 79 2.32 9.60 -10.41
N PHE A 80 1.57 8.64 -9.87
CA PHE A 80 0.82 7.68 -10.68
C PHE A 80 -0.54 8.20 -11.16
N GLU A 81 -1.23 9.00 -10.34
CA GLU A 81 -2.56 9.49 -10.64
C GLU A 81 -2.51 10.72 -11.56
N ARG A 82 -3.07 10.59 -12.77
CA ARG A 82 -3.04 11.67 -13.79
C ARG A 82 -3.89 12.88 -13.41
N ARG A 83 -4.89 12.70 -12.55
CA ARG A 83 -5.84 13.74 -12.15
C ARG A 83 -5.56 14.16 -10.72
N LEU A 84 -5.29 15.46 -10.53
CA LEU A 84 -5.02 16.05 -9.22
C LEU A 84 -6.10 15.70 -8.18
N ALA A 85 -7.38 15.84 -8.55
CA ALA A 85 -8.48 15.53 -7.63
C ALA A 85 -8.48 14.07 -7.15
N VAL A 86 -8.11 13.13 -8.03
CA VAL A 86 -8.02 11.70 -7.68
C VAL A 86 -6.81 11.44 -6.79
N ALA A 87 -5.68 12.06 -7.09
CA ALA A 87 -4.50 11.98 -6.23
C ALA A 87 -4.81 12.47 -4.81
N LEU A 88 -5.42 13.65 -4.68
CA LEU A 88 -5.79 14.23 -3.38
C LEU A 88 -6.81 13.37 -2.63
N PHE A 89 -7.79 12.80 -3.32
CA PHE A 89 -8.75 11.87 -2.70
C PHE A 89 -8.05 10.68 -2.03
N TRP A 90 -6.97 10.16 -2.63
CA TRP A 90 -6.22 9.05 -2.06
C TRP A 90 -5.20 9.48 -1.00
N ILE A 91 -4.58 10.66 -1.15
CA ILE A 91 -3.51 11.13 -0.27
C ILE A 91 -4.04 11.69 1.05
N LEU A 92 -5.06 12.56 0.99
CA LEU A 92 -5.55 13.30 2.16
C LEU A 92 -6.05 12.42 3.31
N PRO A 93 -6.69 11.25 3.08
CA PRO A 93 -7.11 10.38 4.17
C PRO A 93 -5.99 9.57 4.84
N ILE A 94 -4.79 9.48 4.23
CA ILE A 94 -3.70 8.60 4.72
C ILE A 94 -3.30 8.89 6.16
N PRO A 95 -3.11 10.15 6.62
CA PRO A 95 -2.75 10.41 8.01
C PRO A 95 -3.76 9.91 9.05
N PHE A 96 -5.03 9.71 8.65
CA PHE A 96 -6.13 9.31 9.54
C PHE A 96 -6.46 7.83 9.43
N LEU A 97 -6.53 7.31 8.20
CA LEU A 97 -6.88 5.92 7.91
C LEU A 97 -5.65 5.01 7.86
N GLY A 98 -4.46 5.59 7.79
CA GLY A 98 -3.18 4.91 7.74
C GLY A 98 -3.04 3.96 6.55
N ASN A 99 -2.26 2.89 6.78
CA ASN A 99 -1.90 1.94 5.74
C ASN A 99 -3.06 1.09 5.22
N VAL A 100 -4.22 1.05 5.91
CA VAL A 100 -5.42 0.39 5.38
C VAL A 100 -5.89 1.08 4.10
N TRP A 101 -5.92 2.42 4.09
CA TRP A 101 -6.33 3.18 2.91
C TRP A 101 -5.32 3.10 1.76
N THR A 102 -4.03 3.17 2.11
CA THR A 102 -2.93 2.96 1.15
C THR A 102 -3.01 1.58 0.49
N ALA A 103 -3.31 0.53 1.27
CA ALA A 103 -3.46 -0.83 0.73
C ALA A 103 -4.63 -0.94 -0.25
N ILE A 104 -5.78 -0.29 0.04
CA ILE A 104 -6.91 -0.24 -0.90
C ILE A 104 -6.49 0.39 -2.23
N TRP A 105 -5.75 1.51 -2.18
CA TRP A 105 -5.24 2.13 -3.40
C TRP A 105 -4.35 1.17 -4.21
N PHE A 106 -3.40 0.50 -3.55
CA PHE A 106 -2.53 -0.47 -4.22
C PHE A 106 -3.35 -1.61 -4.83
N ILE A 107 -4.29 -2.21 -4.12
CA ILE A 107 -5.13 -3.30 -4.63
C ILE A 107 -5.87 -2.88 -5.90
N LEU A 108 -6.44 -1.68 -5.93
CA LEU A 108 -7.20 -1.16 -7.06
C LEU A 108 -6.32 -0.73 -8.23
N ARG A 109 -5.08 -0.28 -7.98
CA ARG A 109 -4.17 0.21 -9.02
C ARG A 109 -3.16 -0.81 -9.51
N LEU A 110 -2.96 -1.92 -8.81
CA LEU A 110 -1.94 -2.92 -9.13
C LEU A 110 -2.00 -3.43 -10.59
N PRO A 111 -3.18 -3.73 -11.17
CA PRO A 111 -3.27 -4.15 -12.57
C PRO A 111 -2.77 -3.07 -13.54
N LEU A 112 -3.18 -1.82 -13.32
CA LEU A 112 -2.76 -0.68 -14.14
C LEU A 112 -1.28 -0.32 -13.94
N LEU A 113 -0.76 -0.47 -12.72
CA LEU A 113 0.65 -0.32 -12.40
C LEU A 113 1.49 -1.31 -13.19
N ARG A 114 1.11 -2.60 -13.20
CA ARG A 114 1.77 -3.63 -14.00
C ARG A 114 1.81 -3.24 -15.47
N GLU A 115 0.67 -2.87 -16.06
CA GLU A 115 0.61 -2.51 -17.48
C GLU A 115 1.54 -1.33 -17.83
N ARG A 116 1.61 -0.30 -16.98
CA ARG A 116 2.48 0.86 -17.25
C ARG A 116 3.97 0.56 -17.09
N LEU A 117 4.32 -0.35 -16.18
CA LEU A 117 5.71 -0.75 -15.94
C LEU A 117 6.22 -1.72 -17.01
N THR A 118 5.36 -2.58 -17.56
CA THR A 118 5.74 -3.56 -18.59
C THR A 118 5.69 -3.03 -20.02
N ARG A 119 5.09 -1.86 -20.26
CA ARG A 119 5.03 -1.20 -21.59
C ARG A 119 6.25 -0.31 -21.89
N ARG A 120 7.38 -0.52 -21.21
CA ARG A 120 8.67 0.12 -21.53
C ARG A 120 9.50 -0.80 -22.40
#